data_AF-A0A3P7NT45-F1
#
_entry.id   AF-A0A3P7NT45-F1
#
_cell.length_a   1.000
_cell.length_b   1.000
_cell.length_c   1.000
_cell.angle_alpha   90.00
_cell.angle_beta   90.00
_cell.angle_gamma   90.00
#
_symmetry.space_group_name_H-M   'P 1'
#
loop_
_entity.id
_entity.type
_entity.pdbx_description
1 polymer ?
#
loop_
_entity_poly.entity_id
_entity_poly.type
_entity_poly.pdbx_seq_one_letter_code
_entity_poly.pdbx_strand_id
1 'polypeptide(L)' 'MYNCSGADLLVDFSITLSVPSHGQIDASAVKNVLISALPRIEMNLNGIRIDRSSVSVQYYDSHS' A
#
# COMPACT_ATOMS: atom_id res chain seq x y z
N MET A 1 13.19 -0.08 -34.80
CA MET A 1 12.53 0.57 -33.64
C MET A 1 11.57 -0.44 -33.05
N TYR A 2 11.90 -1.01 -31.89
CA TYR A 2 11.02 -1.97 -31.23
C TYR A 2 9.90 -1.21 -30.52
N ASN A 3 8.66 -1.45 -30.94
CA ASN A 3 7.45 -0.99 -30.28
C ASN A 3 7.38 -1.71 -28.92
N CYS A 4 7.81 -1.04 -27.85
CA CYS A 4 7.55 -1.51 -26.49
C CYS A 4 6.14 -1.05 -26.08
N SER A 5 5.10 -1.57 -26.73
CA SER A 5 3.71 -1.45 -26.23
C SER A 5 3.38 -2.70 -25.41
N GLY A 6 4.12 -2.92 -24.32
CA GLY A 6 3.73 -3.88 -23.31
C GLY A 6 2.55 -3.29 -22.54
N ALA A 7 1.47 -4.04 -22.35
CA ALA A 7 0.36 -3.61 -21.49
C ALA A 7 0.90 -3.31 -20.09
N ASP A 8 0.43 -2.21 -19.50
CA ASP A 8 0.74 -1.89 -18.10
C ASP A 8 0.29 -3.07 -17.21
N LEU A 9 1.23 -3.61 -16.43
CA LEU A 9 0.93 -4.66 -15.46
C LEU A 9 0.37 -4.00 -14.21
N LEU A 10 -0.94 -4.18 -13.96
CA LEU A 10 -1.56 -3.78 -12.71
C LEU A 10 -1.25 -4.81 -11.64
N VAL A 11 -0.58 -4.38 -10.57
CA VAL A 11 -0.23 -5.20 -9.41
C VAL A 11 -0.91 -4.61 -8.19
N ASP A 12 -1.75 -5.42 -7.54
CA ASP A 12 -2.41 -5.08 -6.27
C ASP A 12 -1.87 -5.99 -5.16
N PHE A 13 -1.63 -5.42 -3.98
CA PHE A 13 -1.22 -6.17 -2.80
C PHE A 13 -1.79 -5.53 -1.54
N SER A 14 -2.18 -6.36 -0.59
CA SER A 14 -2.80 -5.94 0.67
C SER A 14 -1.92 -6.31 1.86
N ILE A 15 -1.87 -5.43 2.86
CA ILE A 15 -1.20 -5.67 4.14
C ILE A 15 -2.28 -5.61 5.23
N THR A 16 -2.40 -6.69 6.01
CA THR A 16 -3.31 -6.75 7.16
C THR A 16 -2.51 -6.57 8.45
N LEU A 17 -2.85 -5.55 9.23
CA LEU A 17 -2.30 -5.30 10.56
C LEU A 17 -3.31 -5.73 11.61
N SER A 18 -2.95 -6.72 12.43
CA SER A 18 -3.74 -7.08 13.61
C SER A 18 -3.30 -6.21 14.79
N VAL A 19 -4.23 -5.44 15.34
CA VAL A 19 -4.00 -4.61 16.53
C VAL A 19 -4.86 -5.11 17.69
N PRO A 20 -4.38 -5.02 18.96
CA PRO A 20 -5.21 -5.33 20.11
C PRO A 20 -6.46 -4.45 20.13
N SER A 21 -7.59 -5.00 20.58
CA SER A 21 -8.89 -4.30 20.62
C SER A 21 -8.90 -3.01 21.46
N HIS A 22 -7.96 -2.88 22.40
CA HIS A 22 -7.76 -1.68 23.22
C HIS A 22 -6.72 -0.71 22.64
N GLY A 23 -6.04 -1.09 21.56
CA GLY A 23 -5.12 -0.24 20.83
C GLY A 23 -5.90 0.68 19.88
N GLN A 24 -6.09 1.93 20.28
CA GLN A 24 -6.62 2.95 19.36
C GLN A 24 -5.54 3.27 18.32
N ILE A 25 -5.72 2.79 17.09
CA ILE A 25 -4.87 3.15 15.96
C ILE A 25 -5.69 3.94 14.93
N ASP A 26 -5.23 5.14 14.62
CA ASP A 26 -5.83 6.00 13.61
C ASP A 26 -5.41 5.51 12.20
N ALA A 27 -6.39 5.29 11.31
CA ALA A 27 -6.17 4.91 9.93
C ALA A 27 -5.34 5.94 9.18
N SER A 28 -5.45 7.22 9.54
CA SER A 28 -4.62 8.30 9.02
C SER A 28 -3.16 8.10 9.42
N ALA A 29 -2.89 7.68 10.66
CA ALA A 29 -1.54 7.37 11.11
C ALA A 29 -0.99 6.14 10.38
N VAL A 30 -1.79 5.08 10.23
CA VAL A 30 -1.40 3.89 9.44
C VAL A 30 -1.09 4.26 8.00
N LYS A 31 -1.96 5.07 7.36
CA LYS A 31 -1.78 5.53 5.99
C LYS A 31 -0.49 6.33 5.85
N ASN A 32 -0.21 7.25 6.77
CA ASN A 32 1.02 8.06 6.76
C ASN A 32 2.27 7.20 6.90
N VAL A 33 2.26 6.22 7.80
CA VAL A 33 3.36 5.26 7.97
C VAL A 33 3.58 4.47 6.68
N LEU A 34 2.53 3.93 6.06
CA LEU A 34 2.63 3.20 4.79
C LEU A 34 3.19 4.09 3.67
N ILE A 35 2.67 5.32 3.52
CA ILE A 35 3.17 6.28 2.53
C ILE A 35 4.66 6.58 2.74
N SER A 36 5.10 6.74 3.99
CA SER A 36 6.51 6.99 4.32
C SER A 36 7.43 5.81 3.99
N ALA A 37 6.91 4.58 3.94
CA ALA A 37 7.67 3.39 3.58
C ALA A 37 7.77 3.18 2.05
N LEU A 38 6.87 3.79 1.27
CA LEU A 38 6.82 3.61 -0.19
C LEU A 38 8.15 3.86 -0.90
N PRO A 39 8.95 4.91 -0.61
CA PRO A 39 10.21 5.13 -1.33
C PRO A 39 11.16 3.93 -1.27
N ARG A 40 11.20 3.23 -0.14
CA ARG A 40 12.02 2.03 0.02
C ARG A 40 11.44 0.83 -0.73
N ILE A 41 10.12 0.70 -0.77
CA ILE A 41 9.42 -0.33 -1.55
C ILE A 41 9.65 -0.10 -3.05
N GLU A 42 9.43 1.13 -3.53
CA GLU A 42 9.66 1.54 -4.92
C GLU A 42 11.11 1.23 -5.35
N MET A 43 12.10 1.50 -4.49
CA MET A 43 13.51 1.14 -4.74
C MET A 43 13.72 -0.38 -4.89
N ASN A 44 13.08 -1.20 -4.07
CA ASN A 44 13.14 -2.66 -4.16
C ASN A 44 12.36 -3.21 -5.37
N LEU A 45 11.39 -2.45 -5.89
CA LEU A 45 10.64 -2.74 -7.10
C LEU A 45 11.29 -2.14 -8.35
N ASN A 46 12.63 -2.04 -8.38
CA ASN A 46 13.40 -1.49 -9.51
C ASN A 46 13.00 -0.05 -9.89
N GLY A 47 12.54 0.76 -8.93
CA GLY A 47 12.14 2.15 -9.14
C GLY A 47 10.72 2.33 -9.69
N ILE A 48 9.91 1.26 -9.76
CA ILE A 48 8.49 1.37 -10.12
C ILE A 48 7.77 2.23 -9.07
N ARG A 49 7.13 3.31 -9.52
CA ARG A 49 6.40 4.23 -8.64
C ARG A 49 5.04 3.69 -8.30
N ILE A 50 4.69 3.79 -7.01
CA ILE A 50 3.35 3.48 -6.51
C ILE A 50 2.58 4.79 -6.43
N ASP A 51 1.36 4.79 -6.98
CA ASP A 51 0.47 5.93 -6.82
C ASP A 51 0.07 6.05 -5.34
N ARG A 52 0.41 7.20 -4.74
CA ARG A 52 0.09 7.48 -3.34
C ARG A 52 -1.41 7.69 -3.15
N SER A 53 -2.14 8.06 -4.22
CA SER A 53 -3.58 8.26 -4.20
C SER A 53 -4.35 6.94 -4.09
N SER A 54 -3.78 5.84 -4.59
CA SER A 54 -4.37 4.50 -4.53
C SER A 54 -4.17 3.78 -3.19
N VAL A 55 -3.36 4.35 -2.28
CA VAL A 55 -3.17 3.79 -0.93
C VAL A 55 -4.46 3.95 -0.11
N SER A 56 -5.09 2.82 0.18
CA SER A 56 -6.29 2.72 1.01
C SER A 56 -5.98 2.00 2.33
N VAL A 57 -6.62 2.46 3.41
CA VAL A 57 -6.59 1.80 4.72
C VAL A 57 -8.03 1.55 5.11
N GLN A 58 -8.36 0.30 5.41
CA GLN A 58 -9.70 -0.13 5.80
C GLN A 58 -9.63 -0.78 7.16
N TYR A 59 -10.57 -0.43 8.03
CA TYR A 59 -10.77 -1.12 9.30
C TYR A 59 -11.63 -2.36 9.05
N TYR A 60 -11.11 -3.51 9.44
CA TYR A 60 -11.89 -4.73 9.51
C TYR A 60 -12.24 -4.96 10.98
N ASP A 61 -13.52 -4.83 11.33
CA ASP A 61 -14.00 -5.36 12.60
C ASP A 61 -14.09 -6.88 12.45
N SER A 62 -13.36 -7.60 13.30
CA SER A 62 -13.37 -9.06 13.30
C SER A 62 -14.61 -9.66 13.96
N HIS A 63 -15.58 -8.84 14.41
CA HIS A 63 -16.88 -9.30 14.90
C HIS A 63 -17.87 -9.40 13.74
N SER A 64 -17.88 -10.54 13.06
CA SER A 64 -18.98 -11.01 12.21
C SER A 64 -19.44 -12.38 12.71
#